data_AF-A0A2K8YW13-F1
#
_entry.id   AF-A0A2K8YW13-F1
#
_cell.length_a   1.000
_cell.length_b   1.000
_cell.length_c   1.000
_cell.angle_alpha   90.00
_cell.angle_beta   90.00
_cell.angle_gamma   90.00
#
_symmetry.space_group_name_H-M   'P 1'
#
loop_
_entity.id
_entity.type
_entity.pdbx_description
1 polymer ?
#
loop_
_entity_poly.entity_id
_entity_poly.type
_entity_poly.pdbx_seq_one_letter_code
_entity_poly.pdbx_strand_id
1 'polypeptide(L)'
;MPFDPTNPVIQLCVKGMEIEAKSPELAKDLFIQAWNLATTDVEKFTAAHYLARQQDSVAEKLDWDLRALQLALQSQDDSLTASYPSLYLNVGKGYEELDDPEQAKSYYQRALSYTHHLPTDGYGKMIKQGIESGLKRLMV
;
A
#
# COMPACT_ATOMS: atom_id res chain seq x y z
N MET A 1 -4.07 3.04 12.70
CA MET A 1 -2.91 3.93 12.87
C MET A 1 -3.33 5.20 13.62
N PRO A 2 -2.80 5.49 14.82
CA PRO A 2 -2.95 6.81 15.41
C PRO A 2 -2.18 7.80 14.53
N PHE A 3 -2.90 8.75 13.93
CA PHE A 3 -2.30 9.86 13.19
C PHE A 3 -1.60 10.77 14.20
N ASP A 4 -0.27 10.77 14.21
CA ASP A 4 0.50 11.77 14.94
C ASP A 4 0.78 12.96 13.99
N PRO A 5 0.04 14.08 14.11
CA PRO A 5 0.23 15.23 13.24
C PRO A 5 1.59 15.90 13.42
N THR A 6 2.34 15.57 14.47
CA THR A 6 3.67 16.14 14.74
C THR A 6 4.80 15.31 14.14
N ASN A 7 4.52 14.09 13.69
CA ASN A 7 5.52 13.23 13.07
C ASN A 7 5.93 13.79 11.68
N PRO A 8 7.21 14.13 11.45
CA PRO A 8 7.65 14.77 10.23
C PRO A 8 7.52 13.86 8.98
N VAL A 9 7.62 12.53 9.14
CA VAL A 9 7.39 11.57 8.06
C VAL A 9 5.92 11.63 7.62
N ILE A 10 4.99 11.62 8.59
CA ILE A 10 3.55 11.73 8.30
C ILE A 10 3.24 13.06 7.62
N GLN A 11 3.81 14.17 8.10
CA GLN A 11 3.59 15.49 7.48
C GLN A 11 4.08 15.55 6.03
N LEU A 12 5.24 14.96 5.72
CA LEU A 12 5.75 14.88 4.35
C LEU A 12 4.83 14.06 3.45
N CYS A 13 4.35 12.90 3.93
CA CYS A 13 3.37 12.09 3.22
C CYS A 13 2.05 12.81 2.99
N VAL A 14 1.54 13.54 3.98
CA VAL A 14 0.31 14.35 3.83
C VAL A 14 0.48 15.43 2.77
N LYS A 15 1.56 16.21 2.84
CA LYS A 15 1.86 17.24 1.83
C LYS A 15 2.00 16.64 0.42
N GLY A 16 2.66 15.48 0.32
CA GLY A 16 2.78 14.75 -0.94
C GLY A 16 1.41 14.39 -1.51
N MET A 17 0.52 13.81 -0.71
CA MET A 17 -0.86 13.49 -1.13
C MET A 17 -1.65 14.71 -1.61
N GLU A 18 -1.50 15.86 -0.95
CA GLU A 18 -2.23 17.08 -1.30
C GLU A 18 -1.86 17.63 -2.69
N ILE A 19 -0.62 17.42 -3.11
CA ILE A 19 -0.10 17.95 -4.38
C ILE A 19 0.02 16.90 -5.48
N GLU A 20 -0.06 15.60 -5.15
CA GLU A 20 0.18 14.46 -6.04
C GLU A 20 -0.56 14.56 -7.37
N ALA A 21 -1.85 14.92 -7.34
CA ALA A 21 -2.66 15.04 -8.55
C ALA A 21 -2.26 16.23 -9.44
N LYS A 22 -1.61 17.26 -8.87
CA LYS A 22 -1.20 18.47 -9.59
C LYS A 22 0.27 18.43 -9.99
N SER A 23 1.10 17.75 -9.21
CA SER A 23 2.56 17.73 -9.37
C SER A 23 3.12 16.39 -8.84
N PRO A 24 3.01 15.31 -9.63
CA PRO A 24 3.49 13.98 -9.27
C PRO A 24 4.97 13.99 -8.86
N GLU A 25 5.81 14.70 -9.59
CA GLU A 25 7.25 14.76 -9.30
C GLU A 25 7.58 15.41 -7.95
N LEU A 26 6.88 16.51 -7.61
CA LEU A 26 7.06 17.14 -6.30
C LEU A 26 6.51 16.25 -5.17
N ALA A 27 5.44 15.51 -5.42
CA ALA A 27 4.94 14.53 -4.44
C ALA A 27 5.95 13.40 -4.23
N LYS A 28 6.55 12.88 -5.32
CA LYS A 28 7.62 11.88 -5.27
C LYS A 28 8.79 12.35 -4.43
N ASP A 29 9.26 13.59 -4.63
CA ASP A 29 10.34 14.18 -3.83
C ASP A 29 10.00 14.24 -2.33
N LEU A 30 8.75 14.58 -1.98
CA LEU A 30 8.28 14.59 -0.60
C LEU A 30 8.24 13.19 0.01
N PHE A 31 7.78 12.19 -0.76
CA PHE A 31 7.76 10.80 -0.29
C PHE A 31 9.18 10.23 -0.15
N ILE A 32 10.13 10.61 -1.01
CA ILE A 32 11.55 10.24 -0.87
C ILE A 32 12.13 10.85 0.41
N GLN A 33 11.84 12.12 0.70
CA GLN A 33 12.27 12.75 1.95
C GLN A 33 11.67 12.03 3.17
N ALA A 34 10.39 11.66 3.11
CA ALA A 34 9.74 10.90 4.17
C ALA A 34 10.43 9.55 4.40
N TRP A 35 10.77 8.83 3.33
CA TRP A 35 11.47 7.56 3.39
C TRP A 35 12.86 7.69 4.02
N ASN A 36 13.63 8.71 3.62
CA ASN A 36 14.98 8.95 4.16
C ASN A 36 14.97 9.36 5.64
N LEU A 37 13.89 9.99 6.11
CA LEU A 37 13.73 10.40 7.51
C LEU A 37 13.18 9.29 8.41
N ALA A 38 12.49 8.32 7.83
CA ALA A 38 11.80 7.26 8.58
C ALA A 38 12.77 6.36 9.35
N THR A 39 12.51 6.20 10.64
CA THR A 39 13.34 5.40 11.56
C THR A 39 12.62 4.16 12.06
N THR A 40 11.32 4.24 12.28
CA THR A 40 10.48 3.12 12.73
C THR A 40 9.87 2.34 11.56
N ASP A 41 9.46 1.10 11.81
CA ASP A 41 8.83 0.28 10.77
C ASP A 41 7.50 0.89 10.30
N VAL A 42 6.75 1.53 11.18
CA VAL A 42 5.50 2.24 10.88
C VAL A 42 5.76 3.46 9.98
N GLU A 43 6.80 4.24 10.27
CA GLU A 43 7.20 5.38 9.42
C GLU A 43 7.66 4.91 8.05
N LYS A 44 8.52 3.89 8.00
CA LYS A 44 9.03 3.32 6.75
C LYS A 44 7.90 2.72 5.93
N PHE A 45 6.99 2.00 6.57
CA PHE A 45 5.77 1.47 5.95
C PHE A 45 4.98 2.60 5.27
N THR A 46 4.72 3.67 6.02
CA THR A 46 3.95 4.81 5.54
C THR A 46 4.60 5.44 4.33
N ALA A 47 5.90 5.74 4.40
CA ALA A 47 6.64 6.32 3.29
C ALA A 47 6.70 5.40 2.06
N ALA A 48 6.98 4.11 2.25
CA ALA A 48 7.00 3.11 1.18
C ALA A 48 5.65 2.99 0.46
N HIS A 49 4.56 2.98 1.22
CA HIS A 49 3.20 2.90 0.68
C HIS A 49 2.89 4.07 -0.27
N TYR A 50 3.31 5.29 0.09
CA TYR A 50 3.11 6.45 -0.79
C TYR A 50 4.10 6.49 -1.96
N LEU A 51 5.35 6.07 -1.75
CA LEU A 51 6.33 5.96 -2.85
C LEU A 51 5.87 5.01 -3.96
N ALA A 52 5.23 3.88 -3.62
CA ALA A 52 4.71 2.94 -4.61
C ALA A 52 3.80 3.59 -5.66
N ARG A 53 3.08 4.66 -5.29
CA ARG A 53 2.11 5.35 -6.15
C ARG A 53 2.77 6.25 -7.21
N GLN A 54 4.05 6.56 -7.05
CA GLN A 54 4.81 7.53 -7.87
C GLN A 54 5.93 6.88 -8.69
N GLN A 55 5.85 5.56 -8.91
CA GLN A 55 6.82 4.83 -9.73
C GLN A 55 6.40 4.81 -11.20
N ASP A 56 7.39 4.84 -12.08
CA ASP A 56 7.18 4.93 -13.53
C ASP A 56 6.85 3.57 -14.14
N SER A 57 7.30 2.49 -13.51
CA SER A 57 7.04 1.11 -13.93
C SER A 57 6.23 0.32 -12.90
N VAL A 58 5.46 -0.65 -13.40
CA VAL A 58 4.73 -1.62 -12.57
C VAL A 58 5.70 -2.41 -11.67
N ALA A 59 6.89 -2.75 -12.16
CA ALA A 59 7.90 -3.49 -11.40
C ALA A 59 8.40 -2.69 -10.20
N GLU A 60 8.78 -1.42 -10.39
CA GLU A 60 9.21 -0.57 -9.28
C GLU A 60 8.09 -0.31 -8.28
N LYS A 61 6.85 -0.11 -8.76
CA LYS A 61 5.68 -0.01 -7.90
C LYS A 61 5.51 -1.26 -7.04
N LEU A 62 5.58 -2.44 -7.66
CA LEU A 62 5.47 -3.72 -6.97
C LEU A 62 6.56 -3.89 -5.92
N ASP A 63 7.81 -3.51 -6.22
CA ASP A 63 8.91 -3.56 -5.25
C ASP A 63 8.62 -2.70 -4.02
N TRP A 64 8.05 -1.50 -4.20
CA TRP A 64 7.65 -0.63 -3.09
C TRP A 64 6.42 -1.15 -2.34
N ASP A 65 5.42 -1.69 -3.03
CA ASP A 65 4.26 -2.33 -2.41
C ASP A 65 4.68 -3.54 -1.56
N LEU A 66 5.63 -4.36 -2.04
CA LEU A 66 6.22 -5.46 -1.28
C LEU A 66 6.99 -4.98 -0.05
N ARG A 67 7.77 -3.91 -0.16
CA ARG A 67 8.46 -3.30 0.99
C ARG A 67 7.46 -2.80 2.03
N ALA A 68 6.42 -2.09 1.60
CA ALA A 68 5.36 -1.61 2.49
C ALA A 68 4.66 -2.78 3.21
N LEU A 69 4.31 -3.84 2.47
CA LEU A 69 3.73 -5.04 3.05
C LEU A 69 4.66 -5.70 4.07
N GLN A 70 5.94 -5.86 3.74
CA GLN A 70 6.93 -6.46 4.64
C GLN A 70 7.06 -5.67 5.94
N LEU A 71 7.18 -4.34 5.86
CA LEU A 71 7.29 -3.46 7.02
C LEU A 71 6.03 -3.52 7.90
N ALA A 72 4.85 -3.58 7.28
CA ALA A 72 3.58 -3.72 8.01
C ALA A 72 3.44 -5.07 8.73
N LEU A 73 3.98 -6.15 8.15
CA LEU A 73 3.98 -7.49 8.77
C LEU A 73 5.05 -7.66 9.85
N GLN A 74 6.17 -6.94 9.75
CA GLN A 74 7.25 -6.95 10.74
C GLN A 74 6.95 -6.06 11.94
N SER A 75 6.16 -5.01 11.73
CA SER A 75 5.71 -4.12 12.79
C SER A 75 4.95 -4.88 13.87
N GLN A 76 5.26 -4.62 15.13
CA GLN A 76 4.49 -5.09 16.29
C GLN A 76 3.26 -4.22 16.57
N ASP A 77 2.96 -3.26 15.67
CA ASP A 77 1.81 -2.37 15.77
C ASP A 77 0.58 -3.01 15.11
N ASP A 78 -0.28 -3.58 15.94
CA ASP A 78 -1.56 -4.17 15.54
C ASP A 78 -2.48 -3.17 14.81
N SER A 79 -2.24 -1.86 14.93
CA SER A 79 -3.02 -0.83 14.24
C SER A 79 -2.81 -0.80 12.73
N LEU A 80 -1.84 -1.58 12.19
CA LEU A 80 -1.62 -1.78 10.76
C LEU A 80 -2.41 -2.96 10.17
N THR A 81 -3.02 -3.82 11.00
CA THR A 81 -3.78 -4.99 10.52
C THR A 81 -4.92 -4.63 9.56
N ALA A 82 -5.57 -3.49 9.79
CA ALA A 82 -6.61 -2.94 8.90
C ALA A 82 -6.08 -2.56 7.50
N SER A 83 -4.77 -2.35 7.35
CA SER A 83 -4.13 -2.04 6.07
C SER A 83 -3.72 -3.29 5.29
N TYR A 84 -3.63 -4.46 5.93
CA TYR A 84 -3.19 -5.70 5.26
C TYR A 84 -4.00 -6.03 4.00
N PRO A 85 -5.35 -5.97 4.00
CA PRO A 85 -6.11 -6.29 2.80
C PRO A 85 -5.77 -5.39 1.61
N SER A 86 -5.57 -4.08 1.82
CA SER A 86 -5.18 -3.16 0.76
C SER A 86 -3.75 -3.38 0.29
N LEU A 87 -2.81 -3.73 1.18
CA LEU A 87 -1.42 -3.99 0.82
C LEU A 87 -1.30 -5.28 -0.01
N TYR A 88 -1.94 -6.36 0.43
CA TYR A 88 -2.02 -7.60 -0.35
C TYR A 88 -2.73 -7.40 -1.69
N LEU A 89 -3.79 -6.56 -1.73
CA LEU A 89 -4.48 -6.20 -2.98
C LEU A 89 -3.53 -5.50 -3.96
N ASN A 90 -2.76 -4.51 -3.51
CA ASN A 90 -1.81 -3.79 -4.36
C ASN A 90 -0.73 -4.73 -4.93
N VAL A 91 -0.13 -5.56 -4.08
CA VAL A 91 0.88 -6.54 -4.52
C VAL A 91 0.29 -7.54 -5.52
N GLY A 92 -0.90 -8.07 -5.24
CA GLY A 92 -1.60 -8.94 -6.19
C GLY A 92 -1.87 -8.27 -7.53
N LYS A 93 -2.21 -6.97 -7.51
CA LYS A 93 -2.41 -6.19 -8.72
C LYS A 93 -1.11 -5.95 -9.49
N GLY A 94 0.00 -5.71 -8.80
CA GLY A 94 1.31 -5.57 -9.44
C GLY A 94 1.74 -6.85 -10.15
N TYR A 95 1.60 -8.01 -9.51
CA TYR A 95 1.88 -9.29 -10.17
C TYR A 95 0.93 -9.56 -11.35
N GLU A 96 -0.35 -9.20 -11.23
CA GLU A 96 -1.31 -9.32 -12.35
C GLU A 96 -0.88 -8.47 -13.55
N GLU A 97 -0.44 -7.23 -13.32
CA GLU A 97 0.03 -6.32 -14.37
C GLU A 97 1.39 -6.72 -14.97
N LEU A 98 2.16 -7.56 -14.29
CA LEU A 98 3.41 -8.15 -14.79
C LEU A 98 3.22 -9.54 -15.43
N ASP A 99 1.97 -9.95 -15.70
CA ASP A 99 1.63 -11.26 -16.27
C ASP A 99 2.11 -12.46 -15.42
N ASP A 100 2.13 -12.32 -14.09
CA ASP A 100 2.37 -13.39 -13.12
C ASP A 100 1.07 -13.76 -12.37
N PRO A 101 0.17 -14.55 -13.01
CA PRO A 101 -1.14 -14.87 -12.45
C PRO A 101 -1.07 -15.77 -11.21
N GLU A 102 0.01 -16.57 -11.07
CA GLU A 102 0.18 -17.46 -9.92
C GLU A 102 0.42 -16.64 -8.64
N GLN A 103 1.37 -15.70 -8.70
CA GLN A 103 1.62 -14.82 -7.57
C GLN A 103 0.43 -13.89 -7.33
N ALA A 104 -0.14 -13.30 -8.37
CA ALA A 104 -1.31 -12.43 -8.25
C ALA A 104 -2.44 -13.10 -7.47
N LYS A 105 -2.77 -14.35 -7.82
CA LYS A 105 -3.80 -15.14 -7.15
C LYS A 105 -3.45 -15.42 -5.68
N SER A 106 -2.21 -15.81 -5.39
CA SER A 106 -1.73 -16.05 -4.02
C SER A 106 -1.90 -14.81 -3.14
N TYR A 107 -1.51 -13.63 -3.64
CA TYR A 107 -1.64 -12.37 -2.90
C TYR A 107 -3.10 -11.94 -2.73
N TYR A 108 -3.97 -12.10 -3.74
CA TYR A 108 -5.40 -11.82 -3.57
C TYR A 108 -6.08 -12.77 -2.57
N GLN A 109 -5.69 -14.05 -2.52
CA GLN A 109 -6.22 -14.98 -1.51
C GLN A 109 -5.81 -14.58 -0.09
N ARG A 110 -4.57 -14.13 0.10
CA ARG A 110 -4.11 -13.55 1.37
C ARG A 110 -4.86 -12.25 1.70
N ALA A 111 -5.09 -11.39 0.72
CA ALA A 111 -5.90 -10.19 0.92
C ALA A 111 -7.30 -10.54 1.44
N LEU A 112 -7.93 -11.57 0.84
CA LEU A 112 -9.26 -12.04 1.22
C LEU A 112 -9.31 -12.53 2.67
N SER A 113 -8.30 -13.26 3.15
CA SER A 113 -8.28 -13.78 4.54
C SER A 113 -8.24 -12.68 5.60
N TYR A 114 -7.72 -11.49 5.26
CA TYR A 114 -7.66 -10.34 6.16
C TYR A 114 -8.85 -9.37 6.04
N THR A 115 -9.81 -9.61 5.14
CA THR A 115 -10.94 -8.68 4.92
C THR A 115 -11.81 -8.43 6.15
N HIS A 116 -11.75 -9.29 7.17
CA HIS A 116 -12.44 -9.11 8.44
C HIS A 116 -11.89 -7.94 9.28
N HIS A 117 -10.69 -7.44 8.98
CA HIS A 117 -10.14 -6.22 9.59
C HIS A 117 -10.59 -4.94 8.88
N LEU A 118 -11.26 -5.03 7.73
CA LEU A 118 -11.71 -3.84 7.00
C LEU A 118 -12.86 -3.15 7.73
N PRO A 119 -12.92 -1.81 7.69
CA PRO A 119 -14.10 -1.08 8.11
C PRO A 119 -15.30 -1.41 7.21
N THR A 120 -16.52 -1.30 7.74
CA THR A 120 -17.75 -1.57 6.97
C THR A 120 -18.19 -0.38 6.09
N ASP A 121 -17.33 0.63 5.95
CA ASP A 121 -17.59 1.86 5.22
C ASP A 121 -17.37 1.70 3.70
N GLY A 122 -17.38 2.82 2.97
CA GLY A 122 -17.15 2.83 1.53
C GLY A 122 -15.75 2.32 1.15
N TYR A 123 -14.74 2.64 1.96
CA TYR A 123 -13.36 2.21 1.71
C TYR A 123 -13.21 0.70 1.85
N GLY A 124 -13.68 0.11 2.94
CA GLY A 124 -13.59 -1.34 3.12
C GLY A 124 -14.37 -2.13 2.07
N LYS A 125 -15.54 -1.63 1.65
CA LYS A 125 -16.31 -2.22 0.53
C LYS A 125 -15.53 -2.17 -0.78
N MET A 126 -14.89 -1.04 -1.08
CA MET A 126 -14.09 -0.87 -2.29
C MET A 126 -12.90 -1.85 -2.33
N ILE A 127 -12.16 -1.98 -1.23
CA ILE A 127 -11.02 -2.92 -1.15
C ILE A 127 -11.51 -4.36 -1.33
N LYS A 128 -12.59 -4.76 -0.64
CA LYS A 128 -13.15 -6.11 -0.77
C LYS A 128 -13.57 -6.42 -2.22
N GLN A 129 -14.25 -5.49 -2.88
CA GLN A 129 -14.64 -5.64 -4.30
C GLN A 129 -13.43 -5.76 -5.22
N GLY A 130 -12.36 -5.00 -4.98
CA GLY A 130 -11.11 -5.09 -5.72
C GLY A 130 -10.49 -6.49 -5.63
N ILE A 131 -10.43 -7.06 -4.43
CA ILE A 131 -9.90 -8.41 -4.17
C ILE A 131 -10.74 -9.47 -4.90
N GLU A 132 -12.06 -9.44 -4.73
CA GLU A 132 -12.98 -10.39 -5.36
C GLU A 132 -12.91 -10.32 -6.89
N SER A 133 -12.79 -9.10 -7.44
CA SER A 133 -12.67 -8.89 -8.88
C SER A 133 -11.33 -9.43 -9.42
N GLY A 134 -10.23 -9.24 -8.68
CA GLY A 134 -8.92 -9.80 -9.01
C GLY A 134 -8.94 -11.32 -9.07
N LEU A 135 -9.47 -11.97 -8.03
CA LEU A 135 -9.63 -13.42 -8.01
C LEU A 135 -10.48 -13.93 -9.18
N LYS A 136 -11.59 -13.25 -9.48
CA LYS A 136 -12.48 -13.64 -10.58
C LYS A 136 -11.76 -13.61 -11.93
N ARG A 137 -10.88 -12.63 -12.19
CA ARG A 137 -10.12 -12.55 -13.45
C ARG A 137 -9.12 -13.69 -13.62
N LEU A 138 -8.57 -14.20 -12.52
CA LEU A 138 -7.56 -15.27 -12.50
C LEU A 138 -8.15 -16.70 -12.36
N MET A 139 -9.48 -16.82 -12.41
CA MET A 139 -10.19 -18.10 -12.41
C MET A 139 -10.67 -18.51 -13.81
N VAL A 140 -10.36 -17.71 -14.83
CA VAL A 140 -10.80 -17.89 -16.23
C VAL A 140 -9.71 -18.57 -17.04
#